data_AF-Q1IQ35-F1
#
_entry.id   AF-Q1IQ35-F1
#
_cell.length_a   1.000
_cell.length_b   1.000
_cell.length_c   1.000
_cell.angle_alpha   90.00
_cell.angle_beta   90.00
_cell.angle_gamma   90.00
#
_symmetry.space_group_name_H-M   'P 1'
#
loop_
_entity.id
_entity.type
_entity.pdbx_description
1 polymer ?
#
loop_
_entity_poly.entity_id
_entity_poly.type
_entity_poly.pdbx_seq_one_letter_code
_entity_poly.pdbx_strand_id
1 'polypeptide(L)'
;MRTLFSLFTIVLLLPSLLSAQSDPPSLGDVARQNRSARKADDPSKPKQILENEDLGKYRGPIPEIAQTKASNSQEIIAAILAYSDKHSPEETETAVHQWYDAEIEIINAAVKHTVTLYQDRASPTSANALDQQHGYEDYRQYVQARADTQQRDLSDLKTLGEYQLVIGRVVGGLREVKNALYMQKRFKFEWFDDNYPQTHYIFMPNRVQQPPTWCCTE
;
A
#
# COMPACT_ATOMS: atom_id res chain seq x y z
N MET A 1 -37.11 50.97 31.01
CA MET A 1 -36.80 52.38 31.31
C MET A 1 -35.84 52.45 32.50
N ARG A 2 -34.70 53.11 32.30
CA ARG A 2 -33.88 53.90 33.25
C ARG A 2 -33.37 53.23 34.55
N THR A 3 -32.11 52.76 34.62
CA THR A 3 -30.80 53.45 34.81
C THR A 3 -30.44 53.75 36.27
N LEU A 4 -29.19 53.43 36.66
CA LEU A 4 -28.24 54.18 37.53
C LEU A 4 -27.07 53.21 37.91
N PHE A 5 -25.94 53.17 37.19
CA PHE A 5 -24.69 53.96 37.38
C PHE A 5 -24.31 54.33 38.83
N SER A 6 -23.19 53.75 39.30
CA SER A 6 -22.28 54.33 40.32
C SER A 6 -20.91 53.62 40.19
N LEU A 7 -19.90 54.21 39.52
CA LEU A 7 -18.85 55.14 39.99
C LEU A 7 -17.75 54.52 40.89
N PHE A 8 -16.68 54.11 40.20
CA PHE A 8 -15.25 54.41 40.44
C PHE A 8 -14.78 54.80 41.87
N THR A 9 -13.82 54.04 42.43
CA THR A 9 -12.61 54.61 43.03
C THR A 9 -11.44 53.60 43.00
N ILE A 10 -10.30 54.09 42.48
CA ILE A 10 -8.97 53.45 42.37
C ILE A 10 -8.21 53.67 43.70
N VAL A 11 -7.28 52.77 44.07
CA VAL A 11 -5.87 53.07 44.50
C VAL A 11 -5.19 51.84 45.16
N LEU A 12 -4.16 51.35 44.44
CA LEU A 12 -2.86 50.76 44.83
C LEU A 12 -2.71 49.85 46.06
N LEU A 13 -2.15 48.66 45.83
CA LEU A 13 -0.91 48.19 46.49
C LEU A 13 -0.33 46.97 45.75
N LEU A 14 0.82 47.18 45.09
CA LEU A 14 1.74 46.13 44.64
C LEU A 14 2.38 45.45 45.86
N PRO A 15 2.55 44.11 45.81
CA PRO A 15 3.78 43.51 46.27
C PRO A 15 4.47 42.80 45.11
N SER A 16 5.71 43.22 44.89
CA SER A 16 6.71 42.65 44.01
C SER A 16 6.92 41.17 44.33
N LEU A 17 6.33 40.27 43.54
CA LEU A 17 6.75 38.88 43.51
C LEU A 17 7.93 38.77 42.54
N LEU A 18 9.11 38.70 43.16
CA LEU A 18 10.34 38.14 42.59
C LEU A 18 9.98 36.83 41.86
N SER A 19 9.88 36.87 40.53
CA SER A 19 10.02 35.67 39.74
C SER A 19 11.52 35.37 39.69
N ALA A 20 11.92 34.36 40.44
CA ALA A 20 13.22 33.73 40.28
C ALA A 20 13.37 33.34 38.81
N GLN A 21 14.41 33.90 38.21
CA GLN A 21 14.90 33.64 36.89
C GLN A 21 15.35 32.18 36.82
N SER A 22 14.48 31.29 36.36
CA SER A 22 14.88 29.98 35.86
C SER A 22 14.94 30.09 34.34
N ASP A 23 16.15 30.23 33.81
CA ASP A 23 16.38 30.14 32.37
C ASP A 23 15.72 28.85 31.84
N PRO A 24 15.05 28.90 30.67
CA PRO A 24 14.48 27.70 30.08
C PRO A 24 15.60 26.69 29.86
N PRO A 25 15.41 25.42 30.25
CA PRO A 25 16.44 24.40 30.09
C PRO A 25 16.85 24.33 28.63
N SER A 26 18.16 24.39 28.40
CA SER A 26 18.75 24.21 27.08
C SER A 26 18.21 22.94 26.42
N LEU A 27 17.93 22.98 25.12
CA LEU A 27 17.58 21.78 24.34
C LEU A 27 18.59 20.64 24.56
N GLY A 28 19.84 20.97 24.88
CA GLY A 28 20.87 20.01 25.26
C GLY A 28 20.63 19.29 26.59
N ASP A 29 20.01 19.97 27.57
CA ASP A 29 19.68 19.39 28.87
C ASP A 29 18.42 18.52 28.80
N VAL A 30 17.42 18.92 28.01
CA VAL A 30 16.22 18.09 27.72
C VAL A 30 16.62 16.80 26.98
N ALA A 31 17.59 16.87 26.06
CA ALA A 31 18.11 15.69 25.36
C ALA A 31 18.92 14.75 26.29
N ARG A 32 19.64 15.28 27.28
CA ARG A 32 20.36 14.47 28.27
C ARG A 32 19.41 13.82 29.27
N GLN A 33 18.37 14.52 29.72
CA GLN A 33 17.34 13.97 30.61
C GLN A 33 16.51 12.85 29.95
N ASN A 34 16.20 12.99 28.65
CA ASN A 34 15.52 11.93 27.89
C ASN A 34 16.41 10.69 27.66
N ARG A 35 17.74 10.87 27.58
CA ARG A 35 18.69 9.74 27.47
C ARG A 35 18.92 9.03 28.80
N SER A 36 18.87 9.73 29.93
CA SER A 36 18.98 9.10 31.26
C SER A 36 17.67 8.41 31.67
N ALA A 37 16.50 8.96 31.30
CA ALA A 37 15.20 8.30 31.53
C ALA A 37 15.08 6.96 30.77
N ARG A 38 15.57 6.88 29.53
CA ARG A 38 15.57 5.64 28.72
C ARG A 38 16.57 4.57 29.17
N LYS A 39 17.49 4.88 30.09
CA LYS A 39 18.40 3.88 30.68
C LYS A 39 17.83 3.23 31.95
N ALA A 40 16.70 3.72 32.47
CA ALA A 40 16.02 3.16 33.62
C ALA A 40 14.85 2.23 33.25
N ASP A 41 14.50 2.12 31.96
CA ASP A 41 13.52 1.16 31.48
C ASP A 41 14.14 -0.24 31.38
N ASP A 42 13.87 -1.02 32.42
CA ASP A 42 13.69 -2.47 32.46
C ASP A 42 14.53 -3.32 31.45
N PRO A 43 15.59 -4.04 31.90
CA PRO A 43 16.40 -4.90 31.05
C PRO A 43 15.64 -6.13 30.48
N SER A 44 14.36 -6.31 30.82
CA SER A 44 13.51 -7.38 30.25
C SER A 44 12.80 -7.01 28.94
N LYS A 45 12.80 -5.74 28.52
CA LYS A 45 12.17 -5.34 27.26
C LYS A 45 13.18 -5.37 26.12
N PRO A 46 13.05 -6.27 25.13
CA PRO A 46 13.95 -6.27 23.98
C PRO A 46 13.82 -4.93 23.27
N LYS A 47 14.97 -4.27 23.07
CA LYS A 47 15.11 -3.04 22.31
C LYS A 47 14.59 -3.29 20.90
N GLN A 48 13.34 -2.91 20.63
CA GLN A 48 12.75 -3.04 19.31
C GLN A 48 13.48 -2.10 18.36
N ILE A 49 14.35 -2.66 17.54
CA ILE A 49 14.99 -1.97 16.43
C ILE A 49 13.89 -1.83 15.38
N LEU A 50 13.34 -0.63 15.24
CA LEU A 50 12.46 -0.29 14.12
C LEU A 50 13.31 -0.34 12.84
N GLU A 51 13.20 -1.44 12.11
CA GLU A 51 13.78 -1.55 10.76
C GLU A 51 12.88 -0.80 9.77
N ASN A 52 13.41 -0.35 8.63
CA ASN A 52 12.64 0.42 7.63
C ASN A 52 11.40 -0.34 7.09
N GLU A 53 11.32 -1.63 7.33
CA GLU A 53 10.19 -2.51 7.02
C GLU A 53 9.05 -2.43 8.05
N ASP A 54 9.32 -1.92 9.26
CA ASP A 54 8.30 -1.68 10.29
C ASP A 54 7.52 -0.37 10.07
N LEU A 55 8.02 0.53 9.22
CA LEU A 55 7.33 1.78 8.87
C LEU A 55 6.05 1.54 8.04
N GLY A 56 5.87 0.34 7.48
CA GLY A 56 4.64 -0.08 6.79
C GLY A 56 3.68 -0.94 7.63
N LYS A 57 4.00 -1.22 8.91
CA LYS A 57 3.25 -2.18 9.74
C LYS A 57 2.14 -1.58 10.60
N TYR A 58 1.96 -0.25 10.60
CA TYR A 58 0.74 0.35 11.15
C TYR A 58 -0.42 0.17 10.17
N ARG A 59 -0.80 -1.08 9.96
CA ARG A 59 -2.05 -1.46 9.29
C ARG A 59 -3.11 -1.43 10.38
N GLY A 60 -4.21 -0.74 10.12
CA GLY A 60 -5.20 -0.38 11.12
C GLY A 60 -5.84 -1.57 11.87
N PRO A 61 -6.96 -1.34 12.56
CA PRO A 61 -7.63 -2.37 13.36
C PRO A 61 -8.18 -3.56 12.54
N ILE A 62 -8.17 -3.46 11.21
CA ILE A 62 -8.70 -4.44 10.27
C ILE A 62 -7.52 -5.18 9.61
N PRO A 63 -7.49 -6.52 9.65
CA PRO A 63 -6.42 -7.30 9.03
C PRO A 63 -6.48 -7.23 7.48
N GLU A 64 -5.35 -7.43 6.84
CA GLU A 64 -5.26 -7.42 5.38
C GLU A 64 -5.81 -8.68 4.72
N ILE A 65 -6.16 -8.58 3.44
CA ILE A 65 -6.56 -9.74 2.64
C ILE A 65 -5.37 -10.67 2.40
N ALA A 66 -5.57 -11.95 2.72
CA ALA A 66 -4.55 -12.99 2.57
C ALA A 66 -4.16 -13.23 1.10
N GLN A 67 -2.99 -12.75 0.70
CA GLN A 67 -2.50 -12.86 -0.68
C GLN A 67 -2.01 -14.26 -1.07
N THR A 68 -1.43 -15.02 -0.12
CA THR A 68 -0.81 -16.33 -0.40
C THR A 68 -1.50 -17.50 0.30
N LYS A 69 -2.18 -17.23 1.42
CA LYS A 69 -2.85 -18.25 2.26
C LYS A 69 -4.31 -18.47 1.84
N ALA A 70 -5.03 -19.30 2.57
CA ALA A 70 -6.48 -19.42 2.44
C ALA A 70 -7.15 -18.06 2.73
N SER A 71 -8.35 -17.86 2.16
CA SER A 71 -9.13 -16.63 2.38
C SER A 71 -9.35 -16.39 3.88
N ASN A 72 -9.11 -15.15 4.30
CA ASN A 72 -9.34 -14.67 5.67
C ASN A 72 -10.50 -13.65 5.73
N SER A 73 -11.38 -13.61 4.73
CA SER A 73 -12.51 -12.65 4.69
C SER A 73 -13.37 -12.70 5.96
N GLN A 74 -13.58 -13.86 6.56
CA GLN A 74 -14.35 -14.00 7.81
C GLN A 74 -13.69 -13.30 9.00
N GLU A 75 -12.36 -13.33 9.08
CA GLU A 75 -11.60 -12.64 10.12
C GLU A 75 -11.70 -11.12 9.94
N ILE A 76 -11.60 -10.65 8.70
CA ILE A 76 -11.76 -9.23 8.33
C ILE A 76 -13.15 -8.73 8.71
N ILE A 77 -14.20 -9.48 8.32
CA ILE A 77 -15.59 -9.15 8.66
C ILE A 77 -15.76 -9.09 10.18
N ALA A 78 -15.26 -10.08 10.92
CA ALA A 78 -15.33 -10.10 12.38
C ALA A 78 -14.62 -8.90 13.01
N ALA A 79 -13.45 -8.52 12.49
CA ALA A 79 -12.69 -7.36 12.95
C ALA A 79 -13.47 -6.05 12.73
N ILE A 80 -14.06 -5.85 11.54
CA ILE A 80 -14.87 -4.67 11.22
C ILE A 80 -16.09 -4.58 12.14
N LEU A 81 -16.79 -5.69 12.36
CA LEU A 81 -17.97 -5.71 13.24
C LEU A 81 -17.59 -5.42 14.69
N ALA A 82 -16.53 -6.07 15.19
CA ALA A 82 -16.02 -5.82 16.53
C ALA A 82 -15.52 -4.38 16.73
N TYR A 83 -14.98 -3.75 15.68
CA TYR A 83 -14.64 -2.33 15.68
C TYR A 83 -15.90 -1.46 15.73
N SER A 84 -16.91 -1.79 14.91
CA SER A 84 -18.18 -1.06 14.85
C SER A 84 -18.99 -1.11 16.14
N ASP A 85 -18.84 -2.16 16.95
CA ASP A 85 -19.55 -2.27 18.22
C ASP A 85 -18.93 -1.36 19.31
N LYS A 86 -17.71 -0.85 19.10
CA LYS A 86 -16.97 -0.02 20.07
C LYS A 86 -16.79 1.44 19.65
N HIS A 87 -17.04 1.76 18.38
CA HIS A 87 -16.74 3.05 17.78
C HIS A 87 -17.97 3.64 17.12
N SER A 88 -17.93 4.94 16.81
CA SER A 88 -19.02 5.58 16.09
C SER A 88 -19.13 5.04 14.64
N PRO A 89 -20.28 5.22 13.98
CA PRO A 89 -20.42 4.91 12.56
C PRO A 89 -19.39 5.62 11.68
N GLU A 90 -19.07 6.88 11.96
CA GLU A 90 -18.10 7.70 11.22
C GLU A 90 -16.67 7.20 11.41
N GLU A 91 -16.31 6.82 12.65
CA GLU A 91 -15.01 6.22 12.94
C GLU A 91 -14.85 4.85 12.27
N THR A 92 -15.92 4.06 12.24
CA THR A 92 -15.96 2.77 11.57
C THR A 92 -15.81 2.93 10.06
N GLU A 93 -16.56 3.86 9.46
CA GLU A 93 -16.45 4.16 8.04
C GLU A 93 -15.03 4.61 7.67
N THR A 94 -14.44 5.50 8.47
CA THR A 94 -13.07 5.96 8.26
C THR A 94 -12.07 4.80 8.31
N ALA A 95 -12.20 3.90 9.30
CA ALA A 95 -11.33 2.74 9.42
C ALA A 95 -11.48 1.76 8.23
N VAL A 96 -12.71 1.51 7.78
CA VAL A 96 -12.97 0.64 6.62
C VAL A 96 -12.47 1.30 5.33
N HIS A 97 -12.58 2.62 5.19
CA HIS A 97 -12.06 3.37 4.03
C HIS A 97 -10.55 3.28 3.95
N GLN A 98 -9.83 3.52 5.05
CA GLN A 98 -8.38 3.41 5.10
C GLN A 98 -7.90 1.99 4.78
N TRP A 99 -8.60 0.98 5.30
CA TRP A 99 -8.34 -0.42 4.96
C TRP A 99 -8.55 -0.68 3.46
N TYR A 100 -9.67 -0.23 2.91
CA TYR A 100 -9.98 -0.39 1.49
C TYR A 100 -8.91 0.27 0.59
N ASP A 101 -8.49 1.49 0.90
CA ASP A 101 -7.46 2.21 0.14
C ASP A 101 -6.14 1.44 0.13
N ALA A 102 -5.74 0.84 1.25
CA ALA A 102 -4.54 0.00 1.33
C ALA A 102 -4.64 -1.25 0.45
N GLU A 103 -5.81 -1.91 0.41
CA GLU A 103 -6.05 -3.06 -0.47
C GLU A 103 -6.04 -2.66 -1.95
N ILE A 104 -6.59 -1.48 -2.29
CA ILE A 104 -6.54 -0.92 -3.63
C ILE A 104 -5.09 -0.57 -4.05
N GLU A 105 -4.26 -0.09 -3.13
CA GLU A 105 -2.85 0.18 -3.40
C GLU A 105 -2.09 -1.10 -3.82
N ILE A 106 -2.40 -2.25 -3.20
CA ILE A 106 -1.84 -3.56 -3.58
C ILE A 106 -2.23 -3.92 -5.02
N ILE A 107 -3.50 -3.72 -5.39
CA ILE A 107 -3.98 -3.96 -6.76
C ILE A 107 -3.25 -3.04 -7.75
N ASN A 108 -3.15 -1.75 -7.43
CA ASN A 108 -2.49 -0.76 -8.29
C ASN A 108 -1.01 -1.05 -8.49
N ALA A 109 -0.31 -1.50 -7.45
CA ALA A 109 1.08 -1.93 -7.56
C ALA A 109 1.21 -3.12 -8.53
N ALA A 110 0.37 -4.16 -8.37
CA ALA A 110 0.39 -5.33 -9.25
C ALA A 110 0.08 -4.98 -10.73
N VAL A 111 -0.89 -4.09 -10.97
CA VAL A 111 -1.21 -3.58 -12.31
C VAL A 111 -0.04 -2.80 -12.89
N LYS A 112 0.57 -1.89 -12.11
CA LYS A 112 1.71 -1.10 -12.55
C LYS A 112 2.88 -1.98 -12.96
N HIS A 113 3.22 -2.99 -12.15
CA HIS A 113 4.27 -3.97 -12.50
C HIS A 113 3.95 -4.72 -13.78
N THR A 114 2.69 -5.11 -13.95
CA THR A 114 2.25 -5.79 -15.18
C THR A 114 2.42 -4.90 -16.41
N VAL A 115 2.03 -3.62 -16.34
CA VAL A 115 2.22 -2.65 -17.42
C VAL A 115 3.70 -2.45 -17.73
N THR A 116 4.55 -2.33 -16.71
CA THR A 116 6.01 -2.21 -16.89
C THR A 116 6.58 -3.42 -17.65
N LEU A 117 6.19 -4.65 -17.30
CA LEU A 117 6.63 -5.85 -18.01
C LEU A 117 6.25 -5.82 -19.51
N TYR A 118 5.06 -5.32 -19.85
CA TYR A 118 4.65 -5.18 -21.24
C TYR A 118 5.41 -4.06 -21.97
N GLN A 119 5.65 -2.93 -21.32
CA GLN A 119 6.42 -1.82 -21.89
C GLN A 119 7.87 -2.23 -22.15
N ASP A 120 8.48 -2.97 -21.21
CA ASP A 120 9.83 -3.50 -21.35
C ASP A 120 9.94 -4.44 -22.57
N ARG A 121 8.90 -5.22 -22.87
CA ARG A 121 8.84 -6.08 -24.06
C ARG A 121 8.72 -5.30 -25.37
N ALA A 122 7.96 -4.20 -25.35
CA ALA A 122 7.78 -3.34 -26.51
C ALA A 122 9.02 -2.48 -26.81
N SER A 123 9.98 -2.40 -25.88
CA SER A 123 11.19 -1.61 -26.08
C SER A 123 12.10 -2.20 -27.16
N PRO A 124 12.60 -1.39 -28.11
CA PRO A 124 13.58 -1.81 -29.11
C PRO A 124 14.97 -2.10 -28.51
N THR A 125 15.20 -1.76 -27.24
CA THR A 125 16.41 -2.13 -26.48
C THR A 125 16.23 -3.42 -25.68
N SER A 126 15.06 -4.05 -25.75
CA SER A 126 14.83 -5.33 -25.08
C SER A 126 15.64 -6.44 -25.75
N ALA A 127 15.96 -7.50 -24.99
CA ALA A 127 16.66 -8.67 -25.50
C ALA A 127 15.94 -9.33 -26.71
N ASN A 128 14.66 -9.00 -26.95
CA ASN A 128 13.89 -9.43 -28.11
C ASN A 128 14.34 -8.77 -29.44
N ALA A 129 15.05 -7.64 -29.39
CA ALA A 129 15.51 -6.93 -30.58
C ALA A 129 16.71 -7.61 -31.27
N LEU A 130 17.39 -8.55 -30.60
CA LEU A 130 18.53 -9.30 -31.14
C LEU A 130 18.13 -10.35 -32.20
N ASP A 131 16.84 -10.66 -32.35
CA ASP A 131 16.36 -11.71 -33.27
C ASP A 131 16.39 -11.27 -34.75
N GLN A 132 16.62 -9.98 -35.06
CA GLN A 132 16.41 -9.46 -36.42
C GLN A 132 17.66 -9.27 -37.30
N GLN A 133 18.89 -9.36 -36.77
CA GLN A 133 20.05 -8.84 -37.52
C GLN A 133 21.29 -9.72 -37.65
N HIS A 134 21.34 -10.89 -36.99
CA HIS A 134 22.50 -11.76 -37.11
C HIS A 134 22.30 -12.77 -38.25
N GLY A 135 23.01 -12.55 -39.36
CA GLY A 135 23.16 -13.55 -40.41
C GLY A 135 23.74 -14.87 -39.85
N TYR A 136 23.65 -15.93 -40.65
CA TYR A 136 24.01 -17.32 -40.33
C TYR A 136 25.44 -17.56 -39.79
N GLU A 137 26.28 -16.53 -39.71
CA GLU A 137 27.71 -16.61 -39.36
C GLU A 137 27.98 -16.91 -37.88
N ASP A 138 27.01 -16.74 -36.99
CA ASP A 138 27.15 -17.14 -35.58
C ASP A 138 25.93 -17.89 -35.02
N TYR A 139 25.65 -19.05 -35.65
CA TYR A 139 24.55 -19.95 -35.26
C TYR A 139 24.55 -20.30 -33.75
N ARG A 140 25.72 -20.42 -33.12
CA ARG A 140 25.81 -20.72 -31.68
C ARG A 140 25.28 -19.57 -30.83
N GLN A 141 25.65 -18.33 -31.14
CA GLN A 141 25.13 -17.15 -30.44
C GLN A 141 23.62 -17.00 -30.65
N TYR A 142 23.12 -17.26 -31.85
CA TYR A 142 21.68 -17.24 -32.13
C TYR A 142 20.90 -18.24 -31.28
N VAL A 143 21.35 -19.50 -31.23
CA VAL A 143 20.68 -20.55 -30.43
C VAL A 143 20.68 -20.19 -28.94
N GLN A 144 21.78 -19.64 -28.43
CA GLN A 144 21.87 -19.19 -27.05
C GLN A 144 20.93 -18.01 -26.74
N ALA A 145 20.94 -16.97 -27.58
CA ALA A 145 20.04 -15.81 -27.41
C ALA A 145 18.56 -16.19 -27.45
N ARG A 146 18.20 -17.18 -28.29
CA ARG A 146 16.84 -17.73 -28.36
C ARG A 146 16.46 -18.51 -27.10
N ALA A 147 17.38 -19.31 -26.55
CA ALA A 147 17.15 -20.03 -25.29
C ALA A 147 16.96 -19.06 -24.11
N ASP A 148 17.79 -18.02 -24.03
CA ASP A 148 17.72 -17.00 -22.98
C ASP A 148 16.40 -16.22 -23.06
N THR A 149 15.97 -15.85 -24.26
CA THR A 149 14.66 -15.22 -24.49
C THR A 149 13.50 -16.10 -24.04
N GLN A 150 13.53 -17.40 -24.37
CA GLN A 150 12.51 -18.35 -23.94
C GLN A 150 12.45 -18.50 -22.41
N GLN A 151 13.60 -18.58 -21.75
CA GLN A 151 13.66 -18.68 -20.29
C GLN A 151 13.10 -17.43 -19.61
N ARG A 152 13.40 -16.25 -20.16
CA ARG A 152 12.83 -14.99 -19.71
C ARG A 152 11.31 -14.95 -19.90
N ASP A 153 10.81 -15.35 -21.07
CA ASP A 153 9.37 -15.40 -21.35
C ASP A 153 8.62 -16.27 -20.33
N LEU A 154 9.17 -17.43 -19.98
CA LEU A 154 8.60 -18.31 -18.97
C LEU A 154 8.61 -17.68 -17.57
N SER A 155 9.70 -17.01 -17.19
CA SER A 155 9.79 -16.29 -15.93
C SER A 155 8.76 -15.17 -15.84
N ASP A 156 8.64 -14.36 -16.89
CA ASP A 156 7.66 -13.28 -16.96
C ASP A 156 6.23 -13.80 -16.87
N LEU A 157 5.90 -14.89 -17.58
CA LEU A 157 4.58 -15.52 -17.53
C LEU A 157 4.23 -15.98 -16.12
N LYS A 158 5.21 -16.52 -15.39
CA LYS A 158 5.04 -16.90 -13.98
C LYS A 158 4.72 -15.66 -13.13
N THR A 159 5.51 -14.60 -13.24
CA THR A 159 5.31 -13.35 -12.50
C THR A 159 3.95 -12.71 -12.82
N LEU A 160 3.55 -12.68 -14.10
CA LEU A 160 2.24 -12.20 -14.52
C LEU A 160 1.10 -13.01 -13.89
N GLY A 161 1.25 -14.34 -13.83
CA GLY A 161 0.30 -15.23 -13.16
C GLY A 161 0.19 -14.95 -11.65
N GLU A 162 1.32 -14.69 -10.99
CA GLU A 162 1.35 -14.32 -9.57
C GLU A 162 0.61 -12.99 -9.31
N TYR A 163 0.85 -11.96 -10.13
CA TYR A 163 0.11 -10.69 -10.01
C TYR A 163 -1.39 -10.84 -10.26
N GLN A 164 -1.78 -11.62 -11.28
CA GLN A 164 -3.20 -11.88 -11.54
C GLN A 164 -3.87 -12.62 -10.38
N LEU A 165 -3.17 -13.56 -9.74
CA LEU A 165 -3.68 -14.25 -8.55
C LEU A 165 -3.85 -13.29 -7.37
N VAL A 166 -2.90 -12.39 -7.12
CA VAL A 166 -3.01 -11.38 -6.07
C VAL A 166 -4.22 -10.48 -6.33
N ILE A 167 -4.36 -9.93 -7.54
CA ILE A 167 -5.50 -9.08 -7.92
C ILE A 167 -6.81 -9.82 -7.71
N GLY A 168 -6.92 -11.07 -8.19
CA GLY A 168 -8.12 -11.88 -8.06
C GLY A 168 -8.50 -12.14 -6.60
N ARG A 169 -7.52 -12.40 -5.73
CA ARG A 169 -7.73 -12.63 -4.30
C ARG A 169 -8.19 -11.37 -3.57
N VAL A 170 -7.53 -10.23 -3.81
CA VAL A 170 -7.89 -8.97 -3.18
C VAL A 170 -9.30 -8.55 -3.62
N VAL A 171 -9.60 -8.55 -4.91
CA VAL A 171 -10.95 -8.17 -5.38
C VAL A 171 -12.03 -9.15 -4.89
N GLY A 172 -11.72 -10.46 -4.86
CA GLY A 172 -12.60 -11.47 -4.29
C GLY A 172 -12.91 -11.21 -2.81
N GLY A 173 -11.87 -10.95 -2.01
CA GLY A 173 -12.01 -10.62 -0.59
C GLY A 173 -12.79 -9.32 -0.36
N LEU A 174 -12.51 -8.26 -1.12
CA LEU A 174 -13.24 -6.99 -1.06
C LEU A 174 -14.75 -7.19 -1.31
N ARG A 175 -15.11 -7.98 -2.34
CA ARG A 175 -16.50 -8.28 -2.69
C ARG A 175 -17.19 -9.12 -1.61
N GLU A 176 -16.50 -10.12 -1.05
CA GLU A 176 -17.01 -10.92 0.06
C GLU A 176 -17.28 -10.07 1.31
N VAL A 177 -16.33 -9.21 1.68
CA VAL A 177 -16.45 -8.30 2.82
C VAL A 177 -17.60 -7.32 2.60
N LYS A 178 -17.66 -6.65 1.44
CA LYS A 178 -18.76 -5.71 1.11
C LYS A 178 -20.13 -6.36 1.22
N ASN A 179 -20.30 -7.54 0.64
CA ASN A 179 -21.56 -8.28 0.69
C ASN A 179 -21.93 -8.67 2.13
N ALA A 180 -20.97 -9.16 2.92
CA ALA A 180 -21.21 -9.54 4.31
C ALA A 180 -21.58 -8.34 5.20
N LEU A 181 -20.89 -7.21 5.05
CA LEU A 181 -21.20 -5.98 5.79
C LEU A 181 -22.60 -5.44 5.46
N TYR A 182 -22.98 -5.51 4.18
CA TYR A 182 -24.34 -5.18 3.76
C TYR A 182 -25.37 -6.12 4.37
N MET A 183 -25.12 -7.44 4.38
CA MET A 183 -26.09 -8.40 4.92
C MET A 183 -26.26 -8.31 6.44
N GLN A 184 -25.18 -8.07 7.19
CA GLN A 184 -25.21 -8.13 8.66
C GLN A 184 -25.64 -6.83 9.34
N LYS A 185 -25.06 -5.70 8.94
CA LYS A 185 -25.32 -4.38 9.57
C LYS A 185 -25.96 -3.37 8.61
N ARG A 186 -26.23 -3.75 7.37
CA ARG A 186 -26.77 -2.85 6.32
C ARG A 186 -25.87 -1.66 6.03
N PHE A 187 -24.56 -1.82 6.23
CA PHE A 187 -23.61 -0.79 5.84
C PHE A 187 -23.65 -0.61 4.31
N LYS A 188 -23.82 0.65 3.90
CA LYS A 188 -23.86 1.08 2.49
C LYS A 188 -22.80 2.14 2.30
N PHE A 189 -21.59 1.70 2.02
CA PHE A 189 -20.50 2.60 1.67
C PHE A 189 -20.59 2.90 0.18
N GLU A 190 -20.97 4.13 -0.18
CA GLU A 190 -21.14 4.54 -1.59
C GLU A 190 -19.80 4.54 -2.35
N TRP A 191 -18.71 4.83 -1.65
CA TRP A 191 -17.35 4.84 -2.18
C TRP A 191 -16.72 3.44 -2.30
N PHE A 192 -17.31 2.41 -1.68
CA PHE A 192 -16.74 1.06 -1.67
C PHE A 192 -17.06 0.40 -3.01
N ASP A 193 -16.15 0.54 -3.96
CA ASP A 193 -16.27 -0.05 -5.29
C ASP A 193 -15.63 -1.44 -5.35
N ASP A 194 -16.44 -2.47 -5.55
CA ASP A 194 -15.98 -3.84 -5.80
C ASP A 194 -16.01 -4.21 -7.29
N ASN A 195 -16.41 -3.25 -8.14
CA ASN A 195 -16.24 -3.27 -9.58
C ASN A 195 -14.95 -2.57 -9.98
N TYR A 196 -13.86 -2.94 -9.30
CA TYR A 196 -12.57 -2.85 -9.97
C TYR A 196 -12.73 -3.54 -11.32
N PRO A 197 -12.29 -2.95 -12.44
CA PRO A 197 -12.44 -3.53 -13.77
C PRO A 197 -11.70 -4.86 -13.79
N GLN A 198 -12.39 -5.89 -13.30
CA GLN A 198 -12.04 -7.26 -13.39
C GLN A 198 -11.93 -7.47 -14.88
N THR A 199 -10.82 -8.04 -15.33
CA THR A 199 -10.89 -8.79 -16.59
C THR A 199 -11.14 -8.00 -17.87
N HIS A 200 -10.94 -6.68 -17.94
CA HIS A 200 -10.44 -6.14 -19.20
C HIS A 200 -9.02 -6.65 -19.31
N TYR A 201 -8.94 -7.87 -19.83
CA TYR A 201 -7.78 -8.52 -20.40
C TYR A 201 -6.80 -7.41 -20.70
N ILE A 202 -5.69 -7.36 -19.96
CA ILE A 202 -4.49 -6.85 -20.57
C ILE A 202 -4.31 -7.83 -21.71
N PHE A 203 -4.90 -7.47 -22.85
CA PHE A 203 -4.97 -8.26 -24.06
C PHE A 203 -3.50 -8.55 -24.26
N MET A 204 -3.08 -9.79 -23.99
CA MET A 204 -1.78 -10.22 -24.44
C MET A 204 -1.86 -9.90 -25.93
N PRO A 205 -1.08 -8.92 -26.44
CA PRO A 205 -1.13 -8.66 -27.86
C PRO A 205 -0.84 -10.02 -28.47
N ASN A 206 -1.83 -10.56 -29.20
CA ASN A 206 -1.65 -11.77 -29.97
C ASN A 206 -0.30 -11.55 -30.64
N ARG A 207 0.72 -12.35 -30.31
CA ARG A 207 1.94 -12.35 -31.11
C ARG A 207 1.39 -12.57 -32.51
N VAL A 208 1.41 -11.52 -33.33
CA VAL A 208 1.21 -11.68 -34.75
C VAL A 208 2.35 -12.62 -35.10
N GLN A 209 2.03 -13.91 -35.22
CA GLN A 209 2.87 -14.85 -35.90
C GLN A 209 2.95 -14.26 -37.29
N GLN A 210 3.91 -13.36 -37.51
CA GLN A 210 4.28 -13.00 -38.86
C GLN A 210 4.71 -14.33 -39.47
N PRO A 211 3.98 -14.84 -40.49
CA PRO A 211 4.42 -16.03 -41.17
C PRO A 211 5.84 -15.75 -41.66
N PRO A 212 6.76 -16.72 -41.56
CA PRO A 212 8.12 -16.49 -42.00
C PRO A 212 8.06 -16.14 -43.48
N THR A 213 8.42 -14.91 -43.82
CA THR A 213 8.50 -14.43 -45.21
C THR A 213 9.74 -15.04 -45.85
N TRP A 214 9.69 -16.35 -46.11
CA TRP A 214 10.53 -16.99 -47.11
C TRP A 214 9.81 -16.88 -48.45
N CYS A 215 9.69 -15.67 -48.98
CA CYS A 215 9.28 -15.48 -50.36
C CYS A 215 10.54 -15.29 -51.20
N CYS A 216 10.84 -16.36 -51.92
CA CYS A 216 11.68 -16.51 -53.10
C CYS A 216 12.05 -15.19 -53.79
N THR A 217 13.34 -14.89 -53.81
CA THR A 217 13.94 -14.11 -54.90
C THR A 217 14.22 -15.08 -56.06
N GLU A 218 13.45 -14.95 -57.14
CA GLU A 218 13.85 -15.39 -58.48
C GLU A 218 14.85 -14.41 -59.10
#